data_AF-A0A820DS03-F1
#
_entry.id   AF-A0A820DS03-F1
#
_cell.length_a   1.000
_cell.length_b   1.000
_cell.length_c   1.000
_cell.angle_alpha   90.00
_cell.angle_beta   90.00
_cell.angle_gamma   90.00
#
_symmetry.space_group_name_H-M   'P 1'
#
loop_
_entity.id
_entity.type
_entity.pdbx_description
1 polymer ?
#
loop_
_entity_poly.entity_id
_entity_poly.type
_entity_poly.pdbx_seq_one_letter_code
_entity_poly.pdbx_strand_id
1 'polypeptide(L)'
;MKVYIQTFDGMGRRFQFDVEASTTVQQLKDLFLNKSSIKYDFKKTYLINMQNRDVLTKDEKTLGYYDVQDDSEIQLHDLTKVTRNLSNVGLRFIDPSDKKSYKRTPWGTEAPRWRIAGRGLCLEGICNNPQCEANGKQVIMTIGYTTFDVVIDSDASTTKCPICNSYVDPITCGFNNCRWRYE
;
A
#
# COMPACT_ATOMS: atom_id res chain seq x y z
N MET A 1 4.36 -22.61 11.19
CA MET A 1 5.14 -21.82 10.23
C MET A 1 5.99 -20.81 10.99
N LYS A 2 7.23 -20.63 10.55
CA LYS A 2 8.15 -19.62 11.05
C LYS A 2 7.96 -18.34 10.26
N VAL A 3 7.74 -17.23 10.95
CA VAL A 3 7.68 -15.90 10.33
C VAL A 3 8.64 -14.95 11.04
N TYR A 4 9.09 -13.93 10.33
CA TYR A 4 10.05 -12.97 10.83
C TYR A 4 9.49 -11.57 10.77
N ILE A 5 9.46 -10.85 11.89
CA ILE A 5 9.13 -9.42 11.91
C ILE A 5 10.43 -8.61 12.00
N GLN A 6 10.71 -7.78 10.99
CA GLN A 6 11.83 -6.85 10.96
C GLN A 6 11.38 -5.43 11.34
N THR A 7 12.06 -4.78 12.28
CA THR A 7 11.75 -3.41 12.73
C THR A 7 12.70 -2.39 12.10
N PHE A 8 12.18 -1.21 11.75
CA PHE A 8 12.95 -0.10 11.16
C PHE A 8 13.15 1.08 12.11
N ASP A 9 13.31 0.81 13.40
CA ASP A 9 13.59 1.80 14.44
C ASP A 9 15.06 2.24 14.51
N GLY A 10 15.81 2.07 13.41
CA GLY A 10 17.23 2.38 13.31
C GLY A 10 18.18 1.25 13.73
N MET A 11 17.70 0.23 14.45
CA MET A 11 18.52 -0.94 14.82
C MET A 11 18.33 -2.15 13.89
N GLY A 12 17.27 -2.18 13.08
CA GLY A 12 17.05 -3.26 12.11
C GLY A 12 16.80 -4.63 12.76
N ARG A 13 16.14 -4.67 13.94
CA ARG A 13 15.97 -5.93 14.68
C ARG A 13 15.03 -6.87 13.97
N ARG A 14 15.33 -8.18 14.06
CA ARG A 14 14.53 -9.26 13.48
C ARG A 14 14.03 -10.17 14.59
N PHE A 15 12.72 -10.39 14.64
CA PHE A 15 12.05 -11.23 15.62
C PHE A 15 11.43 -12.44 14.93
N GLN A 16 11.79 -13.65 15.36
CA GLN A 16 11.18 -14.88 14.85
C GLN A 16 9.95 -15.27 15.67
N PHE A 17 8.90 -15.76 15.00
CA PHE A 17 7.71 -16.31 15.63
C PHE A 17 7.36 -17.66 15.00
N ASP A 18 7.04 -18.65 15.84
CA ASP A 18 6.45 -19.91 15.42
C ASP A 18 4.93 -19.79 15.59
N VAL A 19 4.22 -19.65 14.47
CA VAL A 19 2.77 -19.36 14.39
C VAL A 19 2.08 -20.30 13.40
N GLU A 20 0.76 -20.27 13.30
CA GLU A 20 0.01 -21.02 12.30
C GLU A 20 -0.56 -20.07 11.23
N ALA A 21 -0.91 -20.60 10.05
CA ALA A 21 -1.62 -19.80 9.03
C ALA A 21 -2.99 -19.31 9.51
N SER A 22 -3.56 -19.97 10.54
CA SER A 22 -4.80 -19.61 11.24
C SER A 22 -4.63 -18.46 12.23
N THR A 23 -3.40 -18.13 12.64
CA THR A 23 -3.11 -17.03 13.57
C THR A 23 -3.62 -15.71 13.00
N THR A 24 -4.32 -14.92 13.81
CA THR A 24 -4.82 -13.61 13.37
C THR A 24 -3.74 -12.54 13.42
N VAL A 25 -3.93 -11.45 12.69
CA VAL A 25 -3.04 -10.28 12.76
C VAL A 25 -2.98 -9.74 14.18
N GLN A 26 -4.10 -9.67 14.91
CA GLN A 26 -4.11 -9.26 16.33
C GLN A 26 -3.22 -10.17 17.18
N GLN A 27 -3.36 -11.49 17.04
CA GLN A 27 -2.55 -12.45 17.80
C GLN A 27 -1.05 -12.29 17.50
N LEU A 28 -0.69 -12.07 16.23
CA LEU A 28 0.70 -11.80 15.85
C LEU A 28 1.22 -10.49 16.48
N LYS A 29 0.41 -9.43 16.50
CA LYS A 29 0.75 -8.15 17.18
C LYS A 29 0.97 -8.37 18.67
N ASP A 30 0.10 -9.13 19.34
CA ASP A 30 0.23 -9.43 20.77
C ASP A 30 1.49 -10.25 21.07
N LEU A 31 1.78 -11.27 20.26
CA LEU A 31 3.02 -12.06 20.34
C LEU A 31 4.25 -11.16 20.19
N PHE A 32 4.21 -10.24 19.23
CA PHE A 32 5.29 -9.31 19.01
C PHE A 32 5.47 -8.34 20.19
N LEU A 33 4.40 -7.75 20.73
CA LEU A 33 4.47 -6.89 21.92
C LEU A 33 5.02 -7.61 23.14
N ASN A 34 4.63 -8.88 23.34
CA ASN A 34 5.13 -9.69 24.45
C ASN A 34 6.61 -10.04 24.30
N LYS A 35 7.07 -10.25 23.07
CA LYS A 35 8.47 -10.63 22.78
C LYS A 35 9.40 -9.42 22.69
N SER A 36 8.90 -8.30 22.19
CA SER A 36 9.70 -7.09 22.04
C SER A 36 9.75 -6.34 23.36
N SER A 37 10.95 -5.93 23.78
CA SER A 37 11.11 -5.06 24.97
C SER A 37 10.63 -3.62 24.72
N ILE A 38 10.10 -3.34 23.52
CA ILE A 38 9.70 -2.01 23.06
C ILE A 38 8.20 -1.99 22.84
N LYS A 39 7.54 -0.99 23.42
CA LYS A 39 6.12 -0.78 23.16
C LYS A 39 5.96 -0.07 21.82
N TYR A 40 5.44 -0.78 20.83
CA TYR A 40 5.00 -0.20 19.57
C TYR A 40 3.50 0.14 19.66
N ASP A 41 3.12 1.28 19.10
CA ASP A 41 1.71 1.65 18.94
C ASP A 41 1.21 1.14 17.59
N PHE A 42 0.58 -0.02 17.58
CA PHE A 42 0.00 -0.64 16.37
C PHE A 42 -1.20 0.12 15.78
N LYS A 43 -1.61 1.25 16.38
CA LYS A 43 -2.50 2.22 15.73
C LYS A 43 -1.76 3.14 14.76
N LYS A 44 -0.42 3.17 14.85
CA LYS A 44 0.48 4.03 14.07
C LYS A 44 1.53 3.25 13.29
N THR A 45 1.63 1.95 13.55
CA THR A 45 2.55 1.04 12.86
C THR A 45 1.81 -0.03 12.08
N TYR A 46 2.40 -0.43 10.96
CA TYR A 46 1.83 -1.35 10.00
C TYR A 46 2.79 -2.52 9.82
N LEU A 47 2.20 -3.72 9.71
CA LEU A 47 2.90 -4.94 9.35
C LEU A 47 2.68 -5.19 7.86
N ILE A 48 3.77 -5.39 7.12
CA ILE A 48 3.73 -5.51 5.66
C ILE A 48 4.40 -6.81 5.28
N ASN A 49 3.66 -7.70 4.61
CA ASN A 49 4.20 -8.93 4.04
C ASN A 49 5.08 -8.57 2.85
N MET A 50 6.37 -8.87 2.92
CA MET A 50 7.32 -8.45 1.88
C MET A 50 7.25 -9.29 0.61
N GLN A 51 6.69 -10.49 0.67
CA GLN A 51 6.53 -11.37 -0.47
C GLN A 51 5.53 -10.79 -1.49
N ASN A 52 4.37 -10.33 -1.01
CA ASN A 52 3.28 -9.84 -1.86
C ASN A 52 2.94 -8.35 -1.66
N ARG A 53 3.64 -7.67 -0.75
CA ARG A 53 3.44 -6.26 -0.36
C ARG A 53 2.08 -5.97 0.29
N ASP A 54 1.38 -6.99 0.75
CA ASP A 54 0.10 -6.82 1.41
C ASP A 54 0.30 -6.26 2.83
N VAL A 55 -0.54 -5.29 3.19
CA VAL A 55 -0.51 -4.62 4.48
C VAL A 55 -1.52 -5.32 5.39
N LEU A 56 -1.03 -5.85 6.51
CA LEU A 56 -1.84 -6.59 7.49
C LEU A 56 -2.67 -5.60 8.32
N THR A 57 -3.70 -5.03 7.70
CA THR A 57 -4.55 -3.95 8.23
C THR A 57 -5.72 -4.46 9.06
N LYS A 58 -6.20 -5.70 8.80
CA LYS A 58 -7.41 -6.26 9.41
C LYS A 58 -7.04 -7.24 10.52
N ASP A 59 -7.23 -6.80 11.76
CA ASP A 59 -6.82 -7.51 12.97
C ASP A 59 -7.48 -8.89 13.13
N GLU A 60 -8.69 -9.06 12.60
CA GLU A 60 -9.47 -10.30 12.61
C GLU A 60 -9.09 -11.29 11.51
N LYS A 61 -8.36 -10.85 10.48
CA LYS A 61 -7.93 -11.73 9.38
C LYS A 61 -6.71 -12.54 9.79
N THR A 62 -6.60 -13.72 9.19
CA THR A 62 -5.51 -14.66 9.48
C THR A 62 -4.28 -14.37 8.65
N LEU A 63 -3.12 -14.87 9.07
CA LEU A 63 -1.89 -14.79 8.30
C LEU A 63 -2.04 -15.47 6.93
N GLY A 64 -2.77 -16.58 6.85
CA GLY A 64 -3.09 -17.24 5.58
C GLY A 64 -3.98 -16.40 4.64
N TYR A 65 -4.86 -15.54 5.17
CA TYR A 65 -5.63 -14.60 4.34
C TYR A 65 -4.71 -13.62 3.59
N TYR A 66 -3.62 -13.20 4.25
CA TYR A 66 -2.59 -12.30 3.71
C TYR A 66 -1.47 -13.04 2.96
N ASP A 67 -1.65 -14.33 2.66
CA ASP A 67 -0.65 -15.21 2.01
C ASP A 67 0.73 -15.14 2.68
N VAL A 68 0.73 -15.07 4.02
CA VAL A 68 1.94 -15.20 4.83
C VAL A 68 2.24 -16.70 4.96
N GLN A 69 3.42 -17.10 4.51
CA GLN A 69 3.86 -18.48 4.42
C GLN A 69 5.01 -18.77 5.41
N ASP A 70 5.49 -20.01 5.41
CA ASP A 70 6.70 -20.38 6.14
C ASP A 70 7.90 -19.57 5.60
N ASP A 71 8.77 -19.12 6.52
CA ASP A 71 9.88 -18.20 6.28
C ASP A 71 9.49 -16.82 5.73
N SER A 72 8.21 -16.42 5.79
CA SER A 72 7.79 -15.06 5.40
C SER A 72 8.48 -13.96 6.21
N GLU A 73 8.78 -12.86 5.53
CA GLU A 73 9.38 -11.68 6.14
C GLU A 73 8.36 -10.56 6.16
N ILE A 74 8.02 -10.12 7.37
CA ILE A 74 7.05 -9.07 7.64
C ILE A 74 7.84 -7.87 8.15
N GLN A 75 7.61 -6.70 7.59
CA GLN A 75 8.25 -5.48 8.06
C GLN A 75 7.28 -4.67 8.92
N LEU A 76 7.76 -4.21 10.06
CA LEU A 76 7.07 -3.25 10.92
C LEU A 76 7.52 -1.84 10.56
N HIS A 77 6.58 -1.08 10.00
CA HIS A 77 6.78 0.31 9.58
C HIS A 77 5.92 1.25 10.42
N ASP A 78 6.52 2.32 10.95
CA ASP A 78 5.81 3.42 11.58
C ASP A 78 5.48 4.48 10.53
N LEU A 79 4.31 4.38 9.88
CA LEU A 79 3.98 5.27 8.76
C LEU A 79 3.85 6.74 9.20
N THR A 80 3.64 7.02 10.49
CA THR A 80 3.64 8.40 11.02
C THR A 80 5.02 9.06 10.99
N LYS A 81 6.09 8.26 10.90
CA LYS A 81 7.47 8.72 10.71
C LYS A 81 7.95 8.58 9.26
N VAL A 82 7.16 7.94 8.38
CA VAL A 82 7.46 7.69 6.96
C VAL A 82 7.08 8.88 6.06
N THR A 83 6.93 10.08 6.63
CA THR A 83 6.87 11.36 5.90
C THR A 83 8.13 11.70 5.10
N ARG A 84 9.04 10.74 4.85
CA ARG A 84 10.31 10.98 4.18
C ARG A 84 10.70 10.02 3.07
N ASN A 85 10.08 8.83 2.93
CA ASN A 85 10.33 7.93 1.79
C ASN A 85 9.50 6.62 1.84
N LEU A 86 8.41 6.56 1.07
CA LEU A 86 7.64 5.32 0.80
C LEU A 86 8.51 4.21 0.15
N SER A 87 9.65 4.59 -0.44
CA SER A 87 10.65 3.69 -1.03
C SER A 87 11.27 2.72 -0.03
N ASN A 88 11.38 3.09 1.26
CA ASN A 88 11.90 2.21 2.32
C ASN A 88 10.91 1.12 2.75
N VAL A 89 9.63 1.31 2.42
CA VAL A 89 8.55 0.31 2.53
C VAL A 89 8.42 -0.48 1.23
N GLY A 90 9.26 -0.17 0.25
CA GLY A 90 9.24 -0.77 -1.07
C GLY A 90 8.04 -0.36 -1.93
N LEU A 91 7.29 0.67 -1.53
CA LEU A 91 6.19 1.24 -2.30
C LEU A 91 6.74 2.31 -3.24
N ARG A 92 6.39 2.23 -4.52
CA ARG A 92 6.86 3.15 -5.57
C ARG A 92 5.90 4.32 -5.76
N PHE A 93 5.47 4.96 -4.66
CA PHE A 93 4.56 6.10 -4.73
C PHE A 93 5.31 7.43 -4.55
N ILE A 94 4.92 8.47 -5.30
CA ILE A 94 5.51 9.80 -5.14
C ILE A 94 5.23 10.38 -3.75
N ASP A 95 6.12 11.23 -3.25
CA ASP A 95 5.86 12.00 -2.03
C ASP A 95 4.98 13.23 -2.38
N PRO A 96 3.69 13.26 -1.99
CA PRO A 96 2.82 14.38 -2.27
C PRO A 96 3.18 15.64 -1.46
N SER A 97 4.09 15.57 -0.48
CA SER A 97 4.57 16.76 0.25
C SER A 97 5.67 17.51 -0.52
N ASP A 98 6.36 16.85 -1.46
CA ASP A 98 7.35 17.51 -2.31
C ASP A 98 6.68 18.36 -3.40
N LYS A 99 6.55 19.65 -3.13
CA LYS A 99 5.96 20.63 -4.07
C LYS A 99 6.69 20.72 -5.41
N LYS A 100 7.96 20.28 -5.51
CA LYS A 100 8.68 20.27 -6.79
C LYS A 100 8.17 19.18 -7.74
N SER A 101 7.53 18.15 -7.19
CA SER A 101 6.91 17.08 -7.99
C SER A 101 5.61 17.52 -8.67
N TYR A 102 5.01 18.63 -8.24
CA TYR A 102 3.71 19.06 -8.71
C TYR A 102 3.80 19.57 -10.14
N LYS A 103 3.00 18.96 -11.02
CA LYS A 103 2.90 19.34 -12.42
C LYS A 103 1.45 19.55 -12.79
N ARG A 104 1.17 20.63 -13.52
CA ARG A 104 -0.12 20.81 -14.18
C ARG A 104 -0.02 20.23 -15.58
N THR A 105 -0.81 19.20 -15.83
CA THR A 105 -0.92 18.59 -17.15
C THR A 105 -2.13 19.17 -17.87
N PRO A 106 -1.98 19.70 -19.10
CA PRO A 106 -3.13 20.14 -19.88
C PRO A 106 -4.01 18.96 -20.30
N TRP A 107 -5.30 19.20 -20.46
CA TRP A 107 -6.23 18.18 -20.94
C TRP A 107 -6.03 17.90 -22.43
N GLY A 108 -6.00 16.63 -22.79
CA GLY A 108 -6.15 16.20 -24.18
C GLY A 108 -7.61 16.19 -24.60
N THR A 109 -7.88 16.35 -25.90
CA THR A 109 -9.21 16.15 -26.49
C THR A 109 -9.51 14.68 -26.77
N GLU A 110 -8.47 13.85 -26.80
CA GLU A 110 -8.55 12.40 -26.98
C GLU A 110 -7.72 11.72 -25.89
N ALA A 111 -8.27 10.66 -25.30
CA ALA A 111 -7.56 9.83 -24.34
C ALA A 111 -8.00 8.37 -24.54
N PRO A 112 -7.07 7.40 -24.45
CA PRO A 112 -7.47 6.00 -24.43
C PRO A 112 -8.32 5.72 -23.20
N ARG A 113 -9.19 4.71 -23.28
CA ARG A 113 -10.19 4.39 -22.23
C ARG A 113 -9.60 4.23 -20.83
N TRP A 114 -8.35 3.79 -20.72
CA TRP A 114 -7.64 3.61 -19.45
C TRP A 114 -6.94 4.88 -18.91
N ARG A 115 -7.00 6.01 -19.64
CA ARG A 115 -6.42 7.30 -19.24
C ARG A 115 -7.48 8.39 -19.03
N ILE A 116 -8.76 8.02 -18.92
CA ILE A 116 -9.83 8.98 -18.64
C ILE A 116 -9.84 9.28 -17.15
N ALA A 117 -9.63 10.54 -16.78
CA ALA A 117 -9.64 11.00 -15.40
C ALA A 117 -11.02 11.57 -15.01
N GLY A 118 -11.60 11.05 -13.94
CA GLY A 118 -12.80 11.62 -13.33
C GLY A 118 -12.47 12.81 -12.41
N ARG A 119 -13.49 13.32 -11.72
CA ARG A 119 -13.31 14.39 -10.73
C ARG A 119 -12.79 13.83 -9.40
N GLY A 120 -12.04 14.61 -8.65
CA GLY A 120 -11.44 14.21 -7.36
C GLY A 120 -10.03 13.63 -7.50
N LEU A 121 -9.69 12.71 -6.60
CA LEU A 121 -8.43 11.96 -6.61
C LEU A 121 -8.43 10.93 -7.75
N CYS A 122 -7.36 10.96 -8.54
CA CYS A 122 -7.06 10.01 -9.59
C CYS A 122 -5.71 9.36 -9.27
N LEU A 123 -5.71 8.10 -8.86
CA LEU A 123 -4.47 7.34 -8.71
C LEU A 123 -4.01 6.83 -10.08
N GLU A 124 -2.70 6.70 -10.27
CA GLU A 124 -2.14 6.17 -11.50
C GLU A 124 -1.16 5.04 -11.20
N GLY A 125 -1.15 4.02 -12.06
CA GLY A 125 -0.32 2.82 -11.91
C GLY A 125 -0.22 2.05 -13.22
N ILE A 126 0.53 0.95 -13.25
CA ILE A 126 0.69 0.11 -14.46
C ILE A 126 -0.24 -1.09 -14.38
N CYS A 127 -1.07 -1.32 -15.41
CA CYS A 127 -1.83 -2.56 -15.51
C CYS A 127 -0.91 -3.70 -15.94
N ASN A 128 -0.89 -4.79 -15.17
CA ASN A 128 -0.04 -5.96 -15.42
C ASN A 128 -0.83 -7.20 -15.87
N ASN A 129 -2.14 -7.05 -16.17
CA ASN A 129 -2.94 -8.17 -16.65
C ASN A 129 -2.62 -8.44 -18.14
N PRO A 130 -2.02 -9.60 -18.50
CA PRO A 130 -1.61 -9.88 -19.87
C PRO A 130 -2.75 -9.90 -20.91
N GLN A 131 -3.99 -10.12 -20.45
CA GLN A 131 -5.19 -10.16 -21.30
C GLN A 131 -5.87 -8.80 -21.46
N CYS A 132 -5.36 -7.75 -20.79
CA CYS A 132 -5.93 -6.41 -20.84
C CYS A 132 -5.33 -5.59 -21.99
N GLU A 133 -6.16 -4.80 -22.67
CA GLU A 133 -5.69 -3.82 -23.68
C GLU A 133 -4.69 -2.81 -23.09
N ALA A 134 -4.81 -2.52 -21.80
CA ALA A 134 -3.92 -1.61 -21.08
C ALA A 134 -2.68 -2.30 -20.48
N ASN A 135 -2.40 -3.56 -20.80
CA ASN A 135 -1.24 -4.28 -20.26
C ASN A 135 0.08 -3.54 -20.52
N GLY A 136 0.88 -3.37 -19.47
CA GLY A 136 2.14 -2.60 -19.49
C GLY A 136 1.95 -1.10 -19.73
N LYS A 137 0.72 -0.58 -19.68
CA LYS A 137 0.41 0.84 -19.84
C LYS A 137 0.00 1.47 -18.50
N GLN A 138 0.28 2.76 -18.37
CA GLN A 138 -0.19 3.54 -17.24
C GLN A 138 -1.69 3.76 -17.34
N VAL A 139 -2.43 3.45 -16.29
CA VAL A 139 -3.88 3.60 -16.19
C VAL A 139 -4.24 4.60 -15.11
N ILE A 140 -5.41 5.24 -15.24
CA ILE A 140 -5.98 6.13 -14.24
C ILE A 140 -7.11 5.40 -13.50
N MET A 141 -6.98 5.35 -12.18
CA MET A 141 -7.95 4.82 -11.23
C MET A 141 -8.65 6.02 -10.56
N THR A 142 -9.87 6.32 -11.01
CA THR A 142 -10.64 7.43 -10.42
C THR A 142 -11.21 6.99 -9.07
N ILE A 143 -10.67 7.54 -7.99
CA ILE A 143 -11.14 7.29 -6.62
C ILE A 143 -12.27 8.26 -6.25
N GLY A 144 -12.20 9.50 -6.72
CA GLY A 144 -13.24 10.51 -6.49
C GLY A 144 -12.96 11.44 -5.32
N TYR A 145 -14.02 12.00 -4.73
CA TYR A 145 -13.93 12.92 -3.60
C TYR A 145 -13.94 12.14 -2.29
N THR A 146 -12.77 11.83 -1.74
CA THR A 146 -12.64 11.09 -0.48
C THR A 146 -11.30 11.40 0.21
N THR A 147 -11.18 10.96 1.45
CA THR A 147 -9.89 10.66 2.06
C THR A 147 -9.43 9.28 1.55
N PHE A 148 -8.15 9.16 1.22
CA PHE A 148 -7.57 7.91 0.73
C PHE A 148 -6.12 7.83 1.20
N ASP A 149 -5.81 6.79 1.96
CA ASP A 149 -4.45 6.42 2.31
C ASP A 149 -3.94 5.40 1.28
N VAL A 150 -2.91 5.78 0.52
CA VAL A 150 -2.38 4.94 -0.55
C VAL A 150 -1.84 3.60 -0.05
N VAL A 151 -1.41 3.52 1.21
CA VAL A 151 -0.86 2.29 1.79
C VAL A 151 -1.98 1.40 2.33
N ILE A 152 -3.00 1.99 2.95
CA ILE A 152 -4.06 1.25 3.66
C ILE A 152 -5.21 0.88 2.72
N ASP A 153 -5.61 1.83 1.88
CA ASP A 153 -6.84 1.76 1.11
C ASP A 153 -6.62 1.16 -0.27
N SER A 154 -5.38 1.02 -0.76
CA SER A 154 -5.08 0.44 -2.07
C SER A 154 -5.15 -1.08 -2.04
N ASP A 155 -6.21 -1.65 -2.60
CA ASP A 155 -6.38 -3.09 -2.72
C ASP A 155 -7.13 -3.49 -4.00
N ALA A 156 -7.31 -4.79 -4.19
CA ALA A 156 -8.02 -5.35 -5.35
C ALA A 156 -9.49 -4.94 -5.44
N SER A 157 -10.05 -4.22 -4.46
CA SER A 157 -11.40 -3.68 -4.44
C SER A 157 -11.45 -2.19 -4.85
N THR A 158 -10.41 -1.41 -4.53
CA THR A 158 -10.35 0.05 -4.72
C THR A 158 -9.49 0.49 -5.92
N THR A 159 -8.28 -0.04 -6.09
CA THR A 159 -7.31 0.42 -7.10
C THR A 159 -7.27 -0.54 -8.27
N LYS A 160 -8.24 -0.38 -9.16
CA LYS A 160 -8.49 -1.31 -10.28
C LYS A 160 -8.22 -0.66 -11.63
N CYS A 161 -7.64 -1.44 -12.55
CA CYS A 161 -7.61 -1.06 -13.95
C CYS A 161 -9.05 -0.81 -14.46
N PRO A 162 -9.35 0.35 -15.07
CA PRO A 162 -10.71 0.68 -15.54
C PRO A 162 -11.17 -0.19 -16.73
N ILE A 163 -10.28 -1.00 -17.32
CA ILE A 163 -10.59 -1.87 -18.45
C ILE A 163 -10.84 -3.30 -17.99
N CYS A 164 -9.93 -3.87 -17.21
CA CYS A 164 -9.98 -5.29 -16.83
C CYS A 164 -10.35 -5.54 -15.36
N ASN A 165 -10.52 -4.49 -14.56
CA ASN A 165 -10.81 -4.55 -13.12
C ASN A 165 -9.78 -5.27 -12.25
N SER A 166 -8.64 -5.66 -12.81
CA SER A 166 -7.53 -6.23 -12.04
C SER A 166 -6.88 -5.17 -11.17
N TYR A 167 -6.36 -5.58 -10.02
CA TYR A 167 -5.60 -4.72 -9.12
C TYR A 167 -4.43 -4.04 -9.86
N VAL A 168 -4.20 -2.78 -9.51
CA VAL A 168 -3.09 -1.96 -9.99
C VAL A 168 -2.48 -1.25 -8.79
N ASP A 169 -1.18 -1.44 -8.61
CA ASP A 169 -0.39 -0.76 -7.59
C ASP A 169 -0.21 0.73 -7.97
N PRO A 170 -0.69 1.69 -7.15
CA PRO A 170 -0.51 3.10 -7.42
C PRO A 170 0.96 3.53 -7.33
N ILE A 171 1.41 4.33 -8.29
CA ILE A 171 2.75 4.91 -8.33
C ILE A 171 2.74 6.44 -8.25
N THR A 172 1.62 7.07 -8.60
CA THR A 172 1.45 8.51 -8.51
C THR A 172 -0.03 8.90 -8.42
N CYS A 173 -0.33 10.18 -8.25
CA CYS A 173 -1.69 10.69 -8.23
C CYS A 173 -1.83 12.03 -8.97
N GLY A 174 -3.05 12.26 -9.44
CA GLY A 174 -3.54 13.52 -9.96
C GLY A 174 -4.79 13.96 -9.22
N PHE A 175 -5.04 15.27 -9.26
CA PHE A 175 -6.21 15.90 -8.64
C PHE A 175 -6.94 16.71 -9.70
N ASN A 176 -8.21 16.36 -9.96
CA ASN A 176 -9.01 16.98 -11.01
C ASN A 176 -10.27 17.63 -10.44
N ASN A 177 -10.51 18.91 -10.74
CA ASN A 177 -11.71 19.64 -10.33
C ASN A 177 -12.03 19.47 -8.83
N CYS A 178 -10.99 19.52 -8.01
CA CYS A 178 -11.09 19.37 -6.57
C CYS A 178 -10.06 20.24 -5.84
N ARG A 179 -10.29 20.43 -4.54
CA ARG A 179 -9.26 20.85 -3.60
C ARG A 179 -8.78 19.61 -2.86
N TRP A 180 -7.52 19.59 -2.50
CA TRP A 180 -6.90 18.46 -1.82
C TRP A 180 -5.97 18.97 -0.74
N ARG A 181 -5.73 18.11 0.25
CA ARG A 181 -4.69 18.26 1.27
C ARG A 181 -4.11 16.87 1.53
N TYR A 182 -2.87 16.84 1.99
CA TYR A 182 -2.20 15.65 2.46
C TYR A 182 -1.78 15.90 3.92
N GLU A 183 -1.98 14.92 4.79
CA GLU A 183 -1.72 14.97 6.23
C GLU A 183 -0.93 13.73 6.65
#